data_AF-A0A535V1G8-F1
#
_entry.id   AF-A0A535V1G8-F1
#
_cell.length_a   1.000
_cell.length_b   1.000
_cell.length_c   1.000
_cell.angle_alpha   90.00
_cell.angle_beta   90.00
_cell.angle_gamma   90.00
#
_symmetry.space_group_name_H-M   'P 1'
#
loop_
_entity.id
_entity.type
_entity.pdbx_description
1 polymer ?
#
loop_
_entity_poly.entity_id
_entity_poly.type
_entity_poly.pdbx_seq_one_letter_code
_entity_poly.pdbx_strand_id
1 'polypeptide(L)'
;MAVVDVDDPSFLALLRERTRQVVTGKPKSPCDLVFLGVRSPRDLERLRDLKTWIEPNGGIWAIRRKGPGSPLRDTDLIAAGLAAGLVDNKIASFSETHGAMRFVFRLKDRPR
;
A
#
# COMPACT_ATOMS: atom_id res chain seq x y z
N MET A 1 -10.69 -1.97 -6.24
CA MET A 1 -9.40 -1.90 -5.50
C MET A 1 -8.33 -2.68 -6.25
N ALA A 2 -7.06 -2.32 -6.09
CA ALA A 2 -5.94 -3.00 -6.77
C ALA A 2 -5.00 -3.71 -5.77
N VAL A 3 -4.42 -4.84 -6.19
CA VAL A 3 -3.42 -5.60 -5.41
C VAL A 3 -2.17 -5.79 -6.26
N VAL A 4 -1.01 -5.53 -5.66
CA VAL A 4 0.29 -5.50 -6.33
C VAL A 4 1.32 -6.19 -5.45
N ASP A 5 1.90 -7.29 -5.93
CA ASP A 5 3.02 -8.03 -5.30
C ASP A 5 2.83 -8.42 -3.82
N VAL A 6 1.57 -8.64 -3.41
CA VAL A 6 1.26 -9.11 -2.04
C VAL A 6 1.46 -10.62 -1.95
N ASP A 7 2.45 -11.03 -1.17
CA ASP A 7 2.80 -12.43 -0.89
C ASP A 7 2.23 -12.88 0.46
N ASP A 8 0.90 -12.85 0.59
CA ASP A 8 0.16 -13.35 1.76
C ASP A 8 -1.08 -14.16 1.29
N PRO A 9 -0.97 -15.50 1.17
CA PRO A 9 -2.05 -16.34 0.67
C PRO A 9 -3.33 -16.25 1.51
N SER A 10 -3.19 -16.08 2.84
CA SER A 10 -4.32 -16.00 3.75
C SER A 10 -5.13 -14.72 3.52
N PHE A 11 -4.43 -13.60 3.32
CA PHE A 11 -5.07 -12.33 2.96
C PHE A 11 -5.73 -12.40 1.59
N LEU A 12 -5.06 -12.97 0.59
CA LEU A 12 -5.60 -13.08 -0.77
C LEU A 12 -6.87 -13.96 -0.81
N ALA A 13 -6.97 -14.97 0.05
CA ALA A 13 -8.19 -15.77 0.21
C ALA A 13 -9.34 -14.94 0.80
N LEU A 14 -9.11 -14.28 1.94
CA LEU A 14 -10.10 -13.40 2.59
C LEU A 14 -10.58 -12.26 1.67
N LEU A 15 -9.67 -11.68 0.90
CA LEU A 15 -10.01 -10.58 0.00
C LEU A 15 -10.96 -11.05 -1.12
N ARG A 16 -10.71 -12.23 -1.69
CA ARG A 16 -11.58 -12.84 -2.72
C ARG A 16 -12.96 -13.20 -2.20
N GLU A 17 -13.06 -13.61 -0.94
CA GLU A 17 -14.35 -13.89 -0.30
C GLU A 17 -15.17 -12.62 -0.04
N ARG A 18 -14.49 -11.52 0.31
CA ARG A 18 -15.15 -10.27 0.72
C ARG A 18 -15.53 -9.35 -0.44
N THR A 19 -14.81 -9.40 -1.56
CA THR A 19 -15.12 -8.56 -2.72
C THR A 19 -14.71 -9.19 -4.03
N ARG A 20 -15.55 -8.99 -5.06
CA ARG A 20 -15.28 -9.42 -6.44
C ARG A 20 -14.59 -8.34 -7.27
N GLN A 21 -14.41 -7.13 -6.75
CA GLN A 21 -13.83 -5.98 -7.46
C GLN A 21 -12.33 -5.79 -7.14
N VAL A 22 -11.57 -6.87 -7.29
CA VAL A 22 -10.12 -6.87 -7.09
C VAL A 22 -9.43 -6.95 -8.45
N VAL A 23 -8.62 -5.94 -8.76
CA VAL A 23 -7.73 -5.97 -9.93
C VAL A 23 -6.32 -6.29 -9.46
N THR A 24 -5.69 -7.29 -10.06
CA THR A 24 -4.24 -7.52 -9.89
C THR A 24 -3.48 -6.63 -10.87
N GLY A 25 -2.64 -5.72 -10.37
CA GLY A 25 -1.92 -4.75 -11.22
C GLY A 25 -2.67 -3.44 -11.45
N LYS A 26 -2.36 -2.74 -12.55
CA LYS A 26 -2.87 -1.39 -12.84
C LYS A 26 -4.38 -1.41 -13.13
N PRO A 27 -5.21 -0.66 -12.38
CA PRO A 27 -6.63 -0.56 -12.66
C PRO A 27 -6.91 0.29 -13.92
N LYS A 28 -8.08 0.08 -14.55
CA LYS A 28 -8.51 0.83 -15.76
C LYS A 28 -8.93 2.27 -15.45
N SER A 29 -9.36 2.54 -14.22
CA SER A 29 -9.70 3.85 -13.68
C SER A 29 -9.05 4.00 -12.30
N PRO A 30 -8.90 5.23 -11.77
CA PRO A 30 -8.46 5.40 -10.41
C PRO A 30 -9.39 4.68 -9.42
N CYS A 31 -8.86 4.32 -8.25
CA CYS A 31 -9.60 3.54 -7.26
C CYS A 31 -9.32 4.02 -5.84
N ASP A 32 -10.18 3.67 -4.89
CA ASP A 32 -10.04 4.16 -3.50
C ASP A 32 -8.88 3.51 -2.75
N LEU A 33 -8.51 2.29 -3.12
CA LEU A 33 -7.56 1.46 -2.37
C LEU A 33 -6.63 0.67 -3.30
N VAL A 34 -5.34 0.77 -3.02
CA VAL A 34 -4.27 -0.05 -3.60
C VAL A 34 -3.53 -0.75 -2.47
N PHE A 35 -3.28 -2.05 -2.61
CA PHE A 35 -2.45 -2.84 -1.69
C PHE A 35 -1.14 -3.20 -2.39
N LEU A 36 -0.02 -2.76 -1.82
CA LEU A 36 1.34 -3.01 -2.32
C LEU A 36 2.07 -3.93 -1.34
N GLY A 37 2.53 -5.08 -1.79
CA GLY A 37 3.50 -5.89 -1.06
C GLY A 37 4.91 -5.32 -1.23
N VAL A 38 5.60 -5.13 -0.11
CA VAL A 38 6.92 -4.52 -0.04
C VAL A 38 7.88 -5.53 0.61
N ARG A 39 8.84 -6.02 -0.18
CA ARG A 39 9.85 -7.00 0.25
C ARG A 39 11.22 -6.37 0.43
N SER A 40 11.45 -5.22 -0.20
CA SER A 40 12.70 -4.48 -0.15
C SER A 40 12.46 -2.97 -0.22
N PRO A 41 13.44 -2.14 0.17
CA PRO A 41 13.36 -0.69 0.01
C PRO A 41 13.04 -0.23 -1.42
N ARG A 42 13.53 -0.96 -2.43
CA ARG A 42 13.30 -0.63 -3.83
C ARG A 42 11.82 -0.73 -4.24
N ASP A 43 11.05 -1.62 -3.61
CA ASP A 43 9.63 -1.76 -3.92
C ASP A 43 8.84 -0.49 -3.55
N LEU A 44 9.35 0.33 -2.62
CA LEU A 44 8.72 1.59 -2.21
C LEU A 44 8.83 2.69 -3.28
N GLU A 45 9.75 2.57 -4.25
CA GLU A 45 9.86 3.52 -5.38
C GLU A 45 8.55 3.56 -6.19
N ARG A 46 7.82 2.44 -6.20
CA ARG A 46 6.52 2.30 -6.88
C ARG A 46 5.42 3.18 -6.31
N LEU A 47 5.58 3.71 -5.09
CA LEU A 47 4.60 4.64 -4.51
C LEU A 47 4.35 5.85 -5.40
N ARG A 48 5.36 6.31 -6.15
CA ARG A 48 5.23 7.41 -7.12
C ARG A 48 4.25 7.08 -8.24
N ASP A 49 4.33 5.87 -8.77
CA ASP A 49 3.44 5.41 -9.84
C ASP A 49 2.05 5.09 -9.30
N LEU A 50 1.98 4.36 -8.17
CA LEU A 50 0.71 3.96 -7.55
C LEU A 50 -0.12 5.15 -7.07
N LYS A 51 0.52 6.27 -6.72
CA LYS A 51 -0.17 7.53 -6.43
C LYS A 51 -1.07 7.98 -7.58
N THR A 52 -0.73 7.66 -8.83
CA THR A 52 -1.55 7.99 -10.01
C THR A 52 -2.75 7.04 -10.20
N TRP A 53 -2.83 5.95 -9.43
CA TRP A 53 -3.89 4.95 -9.53
C TRP A 53 -5.00 5.15 -8.49
N ILE A 54 -4.80 6.06 -7.54
CA ILE A 54 -5.75 6.32 -6.47
C ILE A 54 -6.52 7.61 -6.69
N GLU A 55 -7.78 7.61 -6.28
CA GLU A 55 -8.58 8.83 -6.16
C GLU A 55 -7.94 9.81 -5.15
N PRO A 56 -8.22 11.13 -5.19
CA PRO A 56 -7.68 12.11 -4.25
C PRO A 56 -7.93 11.79 -2.76
N ASN A 57 -9.03 11.11 -2.46
CA ASN A 57 -9.42 10.64 -1.13
C ASN A 57 -9.05 9.16 -0.87
N GLY A 58 -8.41 8.51 -1.83
CA GLY A 58 -7.97 7.12 -1.76
C GLY A 58 -6.72 6.92 -0.90
N GLY A 59 -6.20 5.69 -0.88
CA GLY A 59 -4.97 5.37 -0.17
C GLY A 59 -4.27 4.11 -0.64
N ILE A 60 -2.99 4.04 -0.33
CA ILE A 60 -2.11 2.92 -0.65
C ILE A 60 -1.71 2.24 0.66
N TRP A 61 -1.98 0.95 0.79
CA TRP A 61 -1.50 0.13 1.89
C TRP A 61 -0.21 -0.57 1.49
N ALA A 62 0.92 -0.15 2.07
CA ALA A 62 2.19 -0.83 1.95
C ALA A 62 2.27 -1.94 2.99
N ILE A 63 2.28 -3.20 2.55
CA ILE A 63 2.29 -4.41 3.35
C ILE A 63 3.71 -4.96 3.37
N ARG A 64 4.31 -5.11 4.56
CA ARG A 64 5.68 -5.59 4.73
C ARG A 64 5.75 -6.64 5.84
N ARG A 65 6.75 -7.53 5.79
CA ARG A 65 6.97 -8.51 6.86
C ARG A 65 7.27 -7.81 8.19
N LYS A 66 6.76 -8.33 9.30
CA LYS A 66 7.06 -7.83 10.66
C LYS A 66 7.83 -8.83 11.49
N GLY A 67 8.49 -8.33 12.52
CA GLY A 67 9.34 -9.11 13.41
C GLY A 67 10.83 -9.06 13.05
N PRO A 68 11.66 -9.80 13.80
CA PRO A 68 13.10 -9.90 13.59
C PRO A 68 13.43 -10.36 12.17
N GLY A 69 14.41 -9.71 11.52
CA GLY A 69 14.79 -10.01 10.14
C GLY A 69 13.91 -9.35 9.07
N SER A 70 12.98 -8.46 9.45
CA SER A 70 12.30 -7.61 8.46
C SER A 70 13.31 -6.69 7.78
N PRO A 71 13.35 -6.65 6.43
CA PRO A 71 14.28 -5.81 5.68
C PRO A 71 13.93 -4.32 5.72
N LEU A 72 12.80 -3.96 6.33
CA LEU A 72 12.20 -2.64 6.28
C LEU A 72 11.71 -2.21 7.67
N ARG A 73 12.09 -1.00 8.06
CA ARG A 73 11.57 -0.34 9.27
C ARG A 73 10.49 0.65 8.88
N ASP A 74 9.65 1.01 9.84
CA ASP A 74 8.59 1.99 9.62
C ASP A 74 9.15 3.37 9.19
N THR A 75 10.36 3.73 9.64
CA THR A 75 11.04 4.96 9.20
C THR A 75 11.37 4.95 7.71
N ASP A 76 11.71 3.78 7.15
CA ASP A 76 12.03 3.65 5.72
C ASP A 76 10.76 3.81 4.88
N LEU A 77 9.63 3.30 5.37
CA LEU A 77 8.31 3.47 4.77
C LEU A 77 7.87 4.95 4.80
N ILE A 78 7.97 5.60 5.96
CA ILE A 78 7.61 7.02 6.11
C ILE A 78 8.43 7.90 5.16
N ALA A 79 9.75 7.69 5.10
CA ALA A 79 10.64 8.44 4.22
C ALA A 79 10.25 8.28 2.74
N ALA A 80 9.94 7.06 2.31
CA ALA A 80 9.50 6.80 0.94
C ALA A 80 8.13 7.41 0.61
N GLY A 81 7.18 7.35 1.55
CA GLY A 81 5.88 8.02 1.43
C GLY A 81 6.05 9.52 1.20
N LEU A 82 6.85 10.19 2.04
CA LEU A 82 7.14 11.61 1.91
C LEU A 82 7.83 11.94 0.58
N ALA A 83 8.77 11.10 0.14
CA ALA A 83 9.47 11.26 -1.15
C ALA A 83 8.55 11.03 -2.37
N ALA A 84 7.42 10.34 -2.20
CA ALA A 84 6.35 10.22 -3.20
C ALA A 84 5.28 11.34 -3.07
N GLY A 85 5.44 12.25 -2.11
CA GLY A 85 4.45 13.30 -1.82
C GLY A 85 3.15 12.74 -1.23
N LEU A 86 3.26 11.66 -0.45
CA LEU A 86 2.22 11.06 0.36
C LEU A 86 2.58 11.21 1.84
N VAL A 87 1.60 11.00 2.72
CA VAL A 87 1.82 10.91 4.17
C VAL A 87 1.19 9.64 4.70
N ASP A 88 1.84 9.03 5.68
CA ASP A 88 1.22 7.98 6.46
C ASP A 88 0.12 8.58 7.35
N ASN A 89 -0.99 7.86 7.49
CA ASN A 89 -2.05 8.25 8.42
C ASN A 89 -2.45 7.13 9.37
N LYS A 90 -2.06 5.89 9.07
CA LYS A 90 -2.40 4.73 9.88
C LYS A 90 -1.39 3.61 9.69
N ILE A 91 -1.12 2.89 10.77
CA ILE A 91 -0.41 1.62 10.78
C ILE A 91 -1.35 0.56 11.36
N ALA A 92 -1.33 -0.65 10.82
CA ALA A 92 -2.13 -1.77 11.30
C ALA A 92 -1.32 -3.07 11.29
N SER A 93 -1.60 -3.94 12.26
CA SER A 93 -1.24 -5.35 12.13
C SER A 93 -2.09 -5.94 11.01
N PHE A 94 -1.44 -6.48 9.98
CA PHE A 94 -2.12 -6.95 8.77
C PHE A 94 -2.42 -8.45 8.84
N SER A 95 -1.41 -9.23 9.21
CA SER A 95 -1.51 -10.66 9.49
C SER A 95 -0.55 -11.04 10.63
N GLU A 96 -0.44 -12.32 10.93
CA GLU A 96 0.56 -12.79 11.91
C GLU A 96 1.98 -12.42 11.49
N THR A 97 2.27 -12.46 10.18
CA THR A 97 3.61 -12.25 9.62
C THR A 97 3.81 -10.87 9.01
N HIS A 98 2.75 -10.10 8.74
CA HIS A 98 2.83 -8.80 8.08
C HIS A 98 2.24 -7.64 8.91
N GLY A 99 2.85 -6.46 8.75
CA GLY A 99 2.28 -5.17 9.12
C GLY A 99 1.97 -4.36 7.88
N ALA A 100 1.07 -3.39 7.99
CA ALA A 100 0.74 -2.51 6.88
C ALA A 100 0.68 -1.05 7.31
N MET A 101 1.22 -0.17 6.46
CA MET A 101 1.16 1.29 6.61
C MET A 101 0.30 1.87 5.49
N ARG A 102 -0.62 2.76 5.84
CA ARG A 102 -1.48 3.45 4.88
C ARG A 102 -0.94 4.82 4.54
N PHE A 103 -0.72 5.04 3.25
CA PHE A 103 -0.35 6.32 2.65
C PHE A 103 -1.54 6.99 1.97
N VAL A 104 -1.66 8.30 2.14
CA VAL A 104 -2.69 9.14 1.51
C VAL A 104 -2.09 10.43 0.98
N PHE A 105 -2.80 11.10 0.08
CA PHE A 105 -2.46 12.48 -0.28
C PHE A 105 -2.53 13.39 0.93
N ARG A 106 -1.55 14.30 1.07
CA ARG A 106 -1.65 15.39 2.04
C ARG A 106 -2.86 16.25 1.67
N LEU A 107 -3.59 16.76 2.66
CA LEU A 107 -4.75 17.63 2.41
C LEU A 107 -4.43 18.79 1.45
N LYS A 108 -3.25 19.39 1.61
CA LYS A 108 -2.75 20.47 0.76
C LYS A 108 -2.33 20.05 -0.66
N ASP A 109 -2.01 18.76 -0.86
CA ASP A 109 -1.49 18.21 -2.11
C ASP A 109 -2.54 17.34 -2.83
N ARG A 110 -3.81 17.38 -2.38
CA ARG A 110 -4.90 16.64 -3.02
C ARG A 110 -5.24 17.26 -4.38
N PRO A 111 -5.27 16.47 -5.47
CA PRO A 111 -5.84 16.93 -6.73
C PRO A 111 -7.30 17.34 -6.51
N ARG A 112 -7.70 18.47 -7.11
CA ARG A 112 -9.09 18.93 -7.15
C ARG A 112 -9.86 18.19 -8.23
#